data_AF-A0A1E3LXP8-F1
#
_entry.id   AF-A0A1E3LXP8-F1
#
_cell.length_a   1.000
_cell.length_b   1.000
_cell.length_c   1.000
_cell.angle_alpha   90.00
_cell.angle_beta   90.00
_cell.angle_gamma   90.00
#
_symmetry.space_group_name_H-M   'P 1'
#
loop_
_entity.id
_entity.type
_entity.pdbx_description
1 polymer ?
#
loop_
_entity_poly.entity_id
_entity_poly.type
_entity_poly.pdbx_seq_one_letter_code
_entity_poly.pdbx_strand_id
1 'polypeptide(L)'
;MSSIQIKRALLSVSDKTGIVELGEALAAKGVELVSTGGTAKALRDAGLAVRDISDLTGFPEMMDGRVKTLHPVVHGGLLAVREDPRHMGSASEHGIGMIDLVVVNLYPFAQTVAKGASRDEIIENIDIGGPSMVRSAAKNHAYVAIVTDPADYGVVATGETSLEDRRRFAAKAYALTAQYDAAIAGWFAHVDQGQRFPETVAVPMIKQAELRYGENPHQIAALYTQAGGGVNGIAQARQVQGKELSYNNYNDADAALELVSEFRDGPPTVVIVKHANPCGVATGETLIDAYKAAFACDTVSAFGGIIAVNRPLDEATAEAISGIFTEVVCAPDADDAAKAVFARKKNLRLLLTGDLPDPARRGRAMKSIAGGFLIQSRDDGRITADELKVVTKRAPSEQELKDCLFAWTVAKHVKSNAIVYARDGSTAGVGAGQMNRLESARIAAWKAKDAADKAGWDQSRTIGSAVASDAFFPFADGLLAAVEAGATAVIQPGGSIRDDEVIAAADEAGLAMVFTGMRHFRH
;
A
#
# COMPACT_ATOMS: atom_id res chain seq x y z
N MET A 1 18.88 -35.23 -14.61
CA MET A 1 18.97 -34.62 -15.95
C MET A 1 19.02 -33.09 -15.81
N SER A 2 20.10 -32.43 -16.23
CA SER A 2 20.23 -30.97 -16.10
C SER A 2 19.37 -30.19 -17.10
N SER A 3 19.20 -30.70 -18.33
CA SER A 3 18.33 -30.13 -19.37
C SER A 3 17.28 -31.14 -19.85
N ILE A 4 16.10 -30.65 -20.23
CA ILE A 4 15.01 -31.43 -20.85
C ILE A 4 14.57 -30.74 -22.13
N GLN A 5 14.60 -31.49 -23.23
CA GLN A 5 14.03 -31.08 -24.51
C GLN A 5 12.51 -31.14 -24.45
N ILE A 6 11.86 -30.05 -24.87
CA ILE A 6 10.41 -29.96 -24.96
C ILE A 6 9.99 -30.72 -26.22
N LYS A 7 9.18 -31.76 -26.07
CA LYS A 7 8.58 -32.51 -27.18
C LYS A 7 7.09 -32.23 -27.31
N ARG A 8 6.41 -31.99 -26.18
CA ARG A 8 4.99 -31.60 -26.16
C ARG A 8 4.75 -30.44 -25.21
N ALA A 9 4.03 -29.43 -25.70
CA ALA A 9 3.60 -28.27 -24.93
C ALA A 9 2.07 -28.20 -24.83
N LEU A 10 1.55 -28.08 -23.61
CA LEU A 10 0.13 -27.84 -23.34
C LEU A 10 -0.08 -26.34 -23.06
N LEU A 11 -0.79 -25.66 -23.96
CA LEU A 11 -1.01 -24.21 -23.92
C LEU A 11 -2.48 -23.91 -23.62
N SER A 12 -2.78 -23.24 -22.51
CA SER A 12 -4.15 -22.87 -22.12
C SER A 12 -4.12 -21.56 -21.33
N VAL A 13 -4.28 -20.44 -22.02
CA VAL A 13 -4.10 -19.10 -21.46
C VAL A 13 -5.34 -18.22 -21.63
N SER A 14 -5.68 -17.48 -20.58
CA SER A 14 -6.67 -16.41 -20.59
C SER A 14 -6.13 -15.18 -21.32
N ASP A 15 -4.99 -14.66 -20.86
CA ASP A 15 -4.21 -13.61 -21.52
C ASP A 15 -3.38 -14.21 -22.67
N LYS A 16 -3.62 -13.72 -23.88
CA LYS A 16 -3.04 -14.22 -25.14
C LYS A 16 -1.80 -13.45 -25.57
N THR A 17 -1.32 -12.51 -24.75
CA THR A 17 -0.10 -11.74 -25.04
C THR A 17 1.08 -12.67 -25.30
N GLY A 18 1.69 -12.57 -26.48
CA GLY A 18 2.90 -13.31 -26.85
C GLY A 18 2.70 -14.81 -27.16
N ILE A 19 1.47 -15.34 -27.13
CA ILE A 19 1.25 -16.79 -27.22
C ILE A 19 1.49 -17.34 -28.63
N VAL A 20 1.23 -16.54 -29.67
CA VAL A 20 1.42 -16.94 -31.07
C VAL A 20 2.91 -17.03 -31.36
N GLU A 21 3.68 -16.03 -30.95
CA GLU A 21 5.14 -15.98 -31.12
C GLU A 21 5.83 -17.15 -30.39
N LEU A 22 5.34 -17.48 -29.18
CA LEU A 22 5.81 -18.67 -28.47
C LEU A 22 5.45 -19.95 -29.22
N GLY A 23 4.21 -20.06 -29.71
CA GLY A 23 3.73 -21.21 -30.49
C GLY A 23 4.57 -21.46 -31.75
N GLU A 24 4.88 -20.41 -32.50
CA GLU A 24 5.73 -20.45 -33.69
C GLU A 24 7.15 -20.94 -33.35
N ALA A 25 7.76 -20.39 -32.28
CA ALA A 25 9.10 -20.78 -31.85
C ALA A 25 9.18 -22.26 -31.44
N LEU A 26 8.16 -22.76 -30.73
CA LEU A 26 8.06 -24.16 -30.35
C LEU A 26 7.80 -25.07 -31.55
N ALA A 27 6.88 -24.69 -32.45
CA ALA A 27 6.57 -25.45 -33.65
C ALA A 27 7.78 -25.57 -34.59
N ALA A 28 8.58 -24.50 -34.74
CA ALA A 28 9.82 -24.49 -35.52
C ALA A 28 10.86 -25.52 -35.01
N LYS A 29 10.72 -25.97 -33.74
CA LYS A 29 11.57 -26.99 -33.12
C LYS A 29 10.94 -28.39 -33.10
N GLY A 30 9.80 -28.55 -33.77
CA GLY A 30 9.08 -29.83 -33.84
C GLY A 30 8.32 -30.19 -32.56
N VAL A 31 8.01 -29.21 -31.70
CA VAL A 31 7.21 -29.42 -30.50
C VAL A 31 5.74 -29.64 -30.88
N GLU A 32 5.12 -30.71 -30.38
CA GLU A 32 3.68 -30.95 -30.49
C GLU A 32 2.93 -29.94 -29.61
N LEU A 33 2.10 -29.09 -30.24
CA LEU A 33 1.25 -28.14 -29.54
C LEU A 33 -0.10 -28.78 -29.22
N VAL A 34 -0.45 -28.83 -27.93
CA VAL A 34 -1.76 -29.24 -27.44
C VAL A 34 -2.44 -28.03 -26.81
N SER A 35 -3.70 -27.77 -27.15
CA SER A 35 -4.44 -26.63 -26.61
C SER A 35 -5.95 -26.88 -26.56
N THR A 36 -6.70 -25.89 -26.09
CA THR A 36 -8.18 -25.92 -26.05
C THR A 36 -8.75 -24.51 -26.20
N GLY A 37 -10.03 -24.43 -26.62
CA GLY A 37 -10.81 -23.20 -26.63
C GLY A 37 -10.16 -22.05 -27.39
N GLY A 38 -10.20 -20.85 -26.80
CA GLY A 38 -9.70 -19.62 -27.43
C GLY A 38 -8.19 -19.61 -27.70
N THR A 39 -7.38 -20.36 -26.93
CA THR A 39 -5.94 -20.49 -27.17
C THR A 39 -5.67 -21.32 -28.42
N ALA A 40 -6.36 -22.47 -28.57
CA ALA A 40 -6.23 -23.32 -29.75
C ALA A 40 -6.63 -22.57 -31.02
N LYS A 41 -7.71 -21.79 -30.96
CA LYS A 41 -8.15 -20.95 -32.07
C LYS A 41 -7.08 -19.94 -32.48
N ALA A 42 -6.53 -19.17 -31.53
CA ALA A 42 -5.52 -18.15 -31.83
C ALA A 42 -4.27 -18.74 -32.52
N LEU A 43 -3.81 -19.91 -32.08
CA LEU A 43 -2.67 -20.60 -32.67
C LEU A 43 -2.98 -21.13 -34.09
N ARG A 44 -4.19 -21.66 -34.32
CA ARG A 44 -4.63 -22.14 -35.65
C ARG A 44 -4.83 -21.00 -36.64
N ASP A 45 -5.37 -19.87 -36.18
CA ASP A 45 -5.53 -18.67 -37.01
C ASP A 45 -4.17 -18.13 -37.49
N ALA A 46 -3.09 -18.41 -36.74
CA ALA A 46 -1.70 -18.15 -37.13
C ALA A 46 -1.07 -19.25 -38.01
N GLY A 47 -1.83 -20.27 -38.41
CA GLY A 47 -1.36 -21.35 -39.28
C GLY A 47 -0.64 -22.51 -38.58
N LEU A 48 -0.66 -22.56 -37.24
CA LEU A 48 0.02 -23.62 -36.48
C LEU A 48 -0.83 -24.89 -36.38
N ALA A 49 -0.16 -26.04 -36.47
CA ALA A 49 -0.77 -27.34 -36.20
C ALA A 49 -0.96 -27.50 -34.67
N VAL A 50 -2.23 -27.62 -34.24
CA VAL A 50 -2.59 -27.74 -32.83
C VAL A 50 -3.53 -28.92 -32.64
N ARG A 51 -3.17 -29.82 -31.73
CA ARG A 51 -4.01 -30.93 -31.29
C ARG A 51 -4.95 -30.46 -30.19
N ASP A 52 -6.24 -30.77 -30.31
CA ASP A 52 -7.19 -30.44 -29.25
C ASP A 52 -6.99 -31.34 -28.03
N ILE A 53 -7.27 -30.80 -26.85
CA ILE A 53 -7.22 -31.57 -25.61
C ILE A 53 -8.18 -32.76 -25.63
N SER A 54 -9.35 -32.64 -26.28
CA SER A 54 -10.32 -33.73 -26.46
C SER A 54 -9.74 -34.88 -27.30
N ASP A 55 -8.89 -34.59 -28.28
CA ASP A 55 -8.21 -35.60 -29.09
C ASP A 55 -7.07 -36.28 -28.31
N LEU A 56 -6.53 -35.59 -27.30
CA LEU A 56 -5.57 -36.18 -26.38
C LEU A 56 -6.26 -37.11 -25.36
N THR A 57 -7.41 -36.70 -24.82
CA THR A 57 -8.12 -37.46 -23.78
C THR A 57 -9.04 -38.55 -24.33
N GLY A 58 -9.50 -38.41 -25.59
CA GLY A 58 -10.57 -39.24 -26.14
C GLY A 58 -11.94 -38.96 -25.51
N PHE A 59 -12.10 -37.84 -24.80
CA PHE A 59 -13.29 -37.51 -24.04
C PHE A 59 -13.83 -36.12 -24.43
N PRO A 60 -15.14 -35.97 -24.70
CA PRO A 60 -15.72 -34.71 -25.16
C PRO A 60 -15.78 -33.66 -24.03
N GLU A 61 -15.94 -32.39 -24.42
CA GLU A 61 -16.24 -31.33 -23.46
C GLU A 61 -17.64 -31.53 -22.84
N MET A 62 -17.75 -31.45 -21.51
CA MET A 62 -19.01 -31.63 -20.77
C MET A 62 -19.11 -30.66 -19.58
N MET A 63 -20.33 -30.46 -19.06
CA MET A 63 -20.62 -29.53 -17.95
C MET A 63 -20.05 -28.13 -18.22
N ASP A 64 -20.31 -27.62 -19.42
CA ASP A 64 -19.85 -26.31 -19.91
C ASP A 64 -18.32 -26.11 -19.80
N GLY A 65 -17.56 -27.21 -19.93
CA GLY A 65 -16.10 -27.20 -19.94
C GLY A 65 -15.44 -27.28 -18.57
N ARG A 66 -16.22 -27.43 -17.48
CA ARG A 66 -15.71 -27.48 -16.10
C ARG A 66 -14.72 -28.62 -15.81
N VAL A 67 -14.83 -29.73 -16.54
CA VAL A 67 -14.03 -30.96 -16.28
C VAL A 67 -13.06 -31.32 -17.39
N LYS A 68 -12.90 -30.47 -18.42
CA LYS A 68 -12.22 -30.84 -19.67
C LYS A 68 -10.74 -31.24 -19.53
N THR A 69 -10.03 -30.70 -18.54
CA THR A 69 -8.62 -31.02 -18.28
C THR A 69 -8.41 -31.93 -17.07
N LEU A 70 -9.47 -32.24 -16.31
CA LEU A 70 -9.43 -33.10 -15.12
C LEU A 70 -9.43 -34.58 -15.51
N HIS A 71 -8.45 -34.98 -16.33
CA HIS A 71 -8.38 -36.29 -16.93
C HIS A 71 -7.05 -37.01 -16.63
N PRO A 72 -7.04 -38.33 -16.35
CA PRO A 72 -5.81 -39.08 -16.07
C PRO A 72 -4.77 -39.04 -17.19
N VAL A 73 -5.18 -38.95 -18.46
CA VAL A 73 -4.23 -38.81 -19.58
C VAL A 73 -3.45 -37.50 -19.48
N VAL A 74 -4.11 -36.40 -19.10
CA VAL A 74 -3.45 -35.10 -18.93
C VAL A 74 -2.57 -35.15 -17.67
N HIS A 75 -3.15 -35.45 -16.51
CA HIS A 75 -2.42 -35.42 -15.25
C HIS A 75 -1.35 -36.51 -15.14
N GLY A 76 -1.55 -37.67 -15.74
CA GLY A 76 -0.53 -38.73 -15.85
C GLY A 76 0.66 -38.29 -16.71
N GLY A 77 0.39 -37.59 -17.83
CA GLY A 77 1.44 -36.99 -18.66
C GLY A 77 2.23 -35.89 -17.94
N LEU A 78 1.60 -35.21 -16.97
CA LEU A 78 2.22 -34.18 -16.14
C LEU A 78 2.95 -34.74 -14.91
N LEU A 79 2.44 -35.81 -14.28
CA LEU A 79 2.89 -36.28 -12.95
C LEU A 79 3.79 -37.53 -12.99
N ALA A 80 3.93 -38.19 -14.14
CA ALA A 80 4.80 -39.36 -14.25
C ALA A 80 6.26 -39.02 -13.88
N VAL A 81 6.84 -39.80 -12.96
CA VAL A 81 8.27 -39.74 -12.63
C VAL A 81 9.01 -40.54 -13.69
N ARG A 82 9.67 -39.85 -14.62
CA ARG A 82 10.15 -40.48 -15.86
C ARG A 82 11.31 -41.44 -15.66
N GLU A 83 12.01 -41.33 -14.53
CA GLU A 83 13.07 -42.26 -14.15
C GLU A 83 12.54 -43.48 -13.37
N ASP A 84 11.25 -43.52 -13.00
CA ASP A 84 10.61 -44.70 -12.37
C ASP A 84 10.01 -45.61 -13.47
N PRO A 85 10.54 -46.83 -13.68
CA PRO A 85 10.03 -47.74 -14.71
C PRO A 85 8.56 -48.11 -14.52
N ARG A 86 8.04 -48.09 -13.29
CA ARG A 86 6.63 -48.41 -13.01
C ARG A 86 5.70 -47.31 -13.51
N HIS A 87 6.10 -46.05 -13.35
CA HIS A 87 5.34 -44.91 -13.88
C HIS A 87 5.32 -44.94 -15.40
N MET A 88 6.48 -45.19 -16.03
CA MET A 88 6.57 -45.25 -17.49
C MET A 88 5.85 -46.48 -18.08
N GLY A 89 5.90 -47.63 -17.39
CA GLY A 89 5.13 -48.82 -17.76
C GLY A 89 3.62 -48.55 -17.75
N SER A 90 3.10 -47.99 -16.65
CA SER A 90 1.68 -47.61 -16.55
C SER A 90 1.27 -46.58 -17.60
N ALA A 91 2.12 -45.58 -17.87
CA ALA A 91 1.86 -44.60 -18.91
C ALA A 91 1.77 -45.24 -20.30
N SER A 92 2.67 -46.17 -20.62
CA SER A 92 2.63 -46.90 -21.89
C SER A 92 1.39 -47.79 -22.01
N GLU A 93 1.03 -48.52 -20.96
CA GLU A 93 -0.14 -49.41 -20.92
C GLU A 93 -1.44 -48.65 -21.18
N HIS A 94 -1.55 -47.42 -20.68
CA HIS A 94 -2.75 -46.60 -20.75
C HIS A 94 -2.70 -45.53 -21.86
N GLY A 95 -1.71 -45.58 -22.76
CA GLY A 95 -1.58 -44.62 -23.87
C GLY A 95 -1.32 -43.17 -23.44
N ILE A 96 -0.72 -42.97 -22.26
CA ILE A 96 -0.46 -41.65 -21.68
C ILE A 96 0.86 -41.09 -22.23
N GLY A 97 0.75 -40.06 -23.07
CA GLY A 97 1.91 -39.33 -23.58
C GLY A 97 2.43 -38.29 -22.58
N MET A 98 3.76 -38.16 -22.47
CA MET A 98 4.40 -37.19 -21.59
C MET A 98 4.24 -35.75 -22.09
N ILE A 99 4.08 -34.80 -21.16
CA ILE A 99 4.03 -33.36 -21.44
C ILE A 99 5.26 -32.73 -20.79
N ASP A 100 6.00 -31.89 -21.53
CA ASP A 100 7.26 -31.29 -21.08
C ASP A 100 7.10 -29.83 -20.68
N LEU A 101 6.16 -29.13 -21.31
CA LEU A 101 5.85 -27.73 -21.05
C LEU A 101 4.35 -27.55 -20.84
N VAL A 102 3.99 -26.79 -19.82
CA VAL A 102 2.64 -26.27 -19.60
C VAL A 102 2.72 -24.75 -19.57
N VAL A 103 1.86 -24.08 -20.34
CA VAL A 103 1.71 -22.63 -20.31
C VAL A 103 0.27 -22.31 -19.93
N VAL A 104 0.08 -21.77 -18.72
CA VAL A 104 -1.23 -21.47 -18.16
C VAL A 104 -1.18 -20.17 -17.37
N ASN A 105 -2.02 -19.20 -17.72
CA ASN A 105 -2.34 -18.08 -16.83
C ASN A 105 -3.82 -18.19 -16.44
N LEU A 106 -4.10 -17.96 -15.16
CA LEU A 106 -5.44 -18.13 -14.59
C LEU A 106 -6.33 -16.97 -15.00
N TYR A 107 -7.63 -17.25 -15.15
CA TYR A 107 -8.60 -16.19 -15.36
C TYR A 107 -8.54 -15.21 -14.17
N PRO A 108 -8.60 -13.90 -14.40
CA PRO A 108 -8.42 -12.95 -13.32
C PRO A 108 -9.69 -12.87 -12.47
N PHE A 109 -9.89 -13.85 -11.58
CA PHE A 109 -11.00 -13.89 -10.61
C PHE A 109 -11.14 -12.54 -9.88
N ALA A 110 -10.02 -11.96 -9.45
CA ALA A 110 -9.99 -10.63 -8.83
C ALA A 110 -10.57 -9.52 -9.73
N GLN A 111 -10.38 -9.59 -11.05
CA GLN A 111 -10.97 -8.63 -11.99
C GLN A 111 -12.48 -8.86 -12.18
N THR A 112 -12.96 -10.12 -12.18
CA THR A 112 -14.40 -10.43 -12.21
C THR A 112 -15.10 -9.84 -10.99
N VAL A 113 -14.53 -10.04 -9.80
CA VAL A 113 -15.02 -9.42 -8.55
C VAL A 113 -14.98 -7.89 -8.64
N ALA A 114 -13.87 -7.32 -9.10
CA ALA A 114 -13.71 -5.86 -9.19
C ALA A 114 -14.71 -5.18 -10.14
N LYS A 115 -15.22 -5.89 -11.16
CA LYS A 115 -16.24 -5.38 -12.09
C LYS A 115 -17.66 -5.40 -11.51
N GLY A 116 -17.86 -5.91 -10.28
CA GLY A 116 -19.18 -5.99 -9.65
C GLY A 116 -20.07 -7.07 -10.25
N ALA A 117 -19.47 -8.17 -10.75
CA ALA A 117 -20.19 -9.32 -11.26
C ALA A 117 -21.18 -9.90 -10.24
N SER A 118 -22.22 -10.56 -10.73
CA SER A 118 -23.19 -11.24 -9.85
C SER A 118 -22.54 -12.40 -9.10
N ARG A 119 -23.14 -12.81 -7.98
CA ARG A 119 -22.66 -13.98 -7.21
C ARG A 119 -22.49 -15.22 -8.08
N ASP A 120 -23.49 -15.54 -8.89
CA ASP A 120 -23.49 -16.73 -9.75
C ASP A 120 -22.40 -16.65 -10.82
N GLU A 121 -22.19 -15.47 -11.40
CA GLU A 121 -21.10 -15.22 -12.35
C GLU A 121 -19.72 -15.38 -11.70
N ILE A 122 -19.54 -14.89 -10.46
CA ILE A 122 -18.28 -15.05 -9.73
C ILE A 122 -17.99 -16.52 -9.44
N ILE A 123 -19.01 -17.28 -9.02
CA ILE A 123 -18.89 -18.73 -8.78
C ILE A 123 -18.53 -19.46 -10.08
N GLU A 124 -19.11 -19.08 -11.22
CA GLU A 124 -18.79 -19.69 -12.51
C GLU A 124 -17.34 -19.45 -12.95
N ASN A 125 -16.77 -18.30 -12.57
CA ASN A 125 -15.40 -17.92 -12.91
C ASN A 125 -14.33 -18.52 -11.97
N ILE A 126 -14.71 -19.41 -11.05
CA ILE A 126 -13.75 -20.19 -10.24
C ILE A 126 -13.22 -21.34 -11.09
N ASP A 127 -11.95 -21.23 -11.51
CA ASP A 127 -11.26 -22.21 -12.32
C ASP A 127 -10.77 -23.39 -11.47
N ILE A 128 -11.14 -24.60 -11.88
CA ILE A 128 -10.70 -25.85 -11.25
C ILE A 128 -9.58 -26.51 -12.07
N GLY A 129 -9.72 -26.51 -13.39
CA GLY A 129 -8.81 -27.20 -14.31
C GLY A 129 -7.45 -26.52 -14.38
N GLY A 130 -7.42 -25.19 -14.48
CA GLY A 130 -6.20 -24.39 -14.53
C GLY A 130 -5.31 -24.60 -13.31
N PRO A 131 -5.77 -24.33 -12.08
CA PRO A 131 -4.98 -24.55 -10.87
C PRO A 131 -4.54 -26.01 -10.69
N SER A 132 -5.39 -26.97 -11.08
CA SER A 132 -5.04 -28.40 -11.02
C SER A 132 -3.85 -28.74 -11.93
N MET A 133 -3.85 -28.24 -13.17
CA MET A 133 -2.74 -28.43 -14.12
C MET A 133 -1.47 -27.71 -13.65
N VAL A 134 -1.59 -26.46 -13.21
CA VAL A 134 -0.48 -25.64 -12.69
C VAL A 134 0.22 -26.37 -11.54
N ARG A 135 -0.54 -26.87 -10.56
CA ARG A 135 0.01 -27.62 -9.40
C ARG A 135 0.61 -28.96 -9.83
N SER A 136 -0.02 -29.66 -10.77
CA SER A 136 0.50 -30.94 -11.26
C SER A 136 1.86 -30.78 -11.95
N ALA A 137 1.99 -29.81 -12.84
CA ALA A 137 3.24 -29.50 -13.53
C ALA A 137 4.31 -29.00 -12.55
N ALA A 138 3.96 -28.08 -11.64
CA ALA A 138 4.88 -27.55 -10.63
C ALA A 138 5.41 -28.62 -9.67
N LYS A 139 4.54 -29.56 -9.24
CA LYS A 139 4.96 -30.71 -8.42
C LYS A 139 6.01 -31.54 -9.12
N ASN A 140 5.86 -31.76 -10.43
CA ASN A 140 6.76 -32.59 -11.23
C ASN A 140 7.83 -31.79 -12.00
N HIS A 141 8.29 -30.67 -11.43
CA HIS A 141 9.29 -29.78 -12.04
C HIS A 141 10.64 -30.44 -12.35
N ALA A 142 10.90 -31.64 -11.82
CA ALA A 142 12.03 -32.45 -12.28
C ALA A 142 11.95 -32.72 -13.79
N TYR A 143 10.75 -32.85 -14.34
CA TYR A 143 10.49 -33.22 -15.73
C TYR A 143 9.66 -32.23 -16.55
N VAL A 144 8.84 -31.39 -15.90
CA VAL A 144 7.87 -30.51 -16.57
C VAL A 144 8.13 -29.04 -16.24
N ALA A 145 8.18 -28.18 -17.25
CA ALA A 145 8.23 -26.74 -17.07
C ALA A 145 6.82 -26.15 -17.01
N ILE A 146 6.55 -25.24 -16.06
CA ILE A 146 5.26 -24.57 -15.89
C ILE A 146 5.41 -23.06 -15.99
N VAL A 147 5.00 -22.48 -17.12
CA VAL A 147 5.08 -21.03 -17.32
C VAL A 147 3.71 -20.42 -17.10
N THR A 148 3.65 -19.44 -16.19
CA THR A 148 2.39 -18.75 -15.83
C THR A 148 2.38 -17.26 -16.15
N ASP A 149 3.43 -16.76 -16.79
CA ASP A 149 3.68 -15.34 -17.03
C ASP A 149 4.32 -15.17 -18.42
N PRO A 150 3.74 -14.34 -19.31
CA PRO A 150 4.32 -14.06 -20.63
C PRO A 150 5.78 -13.59 -20.61
N ALA A 151 6.22 -12.93 -19.53
CA ALA A 151 7.60 -12.47 -19.40
C ALA A 151 8.64 -13.62 -19.44
N ASP A 152 8.22 -14.85 -19.14
CA ASP A 152 9.09 -16.04 -19.16
C ASP A 152 9.09 -16.79 -20.51
N TYR A 153 8.29 -16.36 -21.50
CA TYR A 153 8.16 -17.07 -22.78
C TYR A 153 9.49 -17.19 -23.53
N GLY A 154 10.34 -16.16 -23.47
CA GLY A 154 11.66 -16.17 -24.12
C GLY A 154 12.57 -17.31 -23.65
N VAL A 155 12.42 -17.77 -22.41
CA VAL A 155 13.22 -18.87 -21.85
C VAL A 155 12.83 -20.20 -22.48
N VAL A 156 11.53 -20.48 -22.58
CA VAL A 156 11.01 -21.76 -23.09
C VAL A 156 10.91 -21.80 -24.62
N ALA A 157 10.92 -20.65 -25.29
CA ALA A 157 10.99 -20.55 -26.75
C ALA A 157 12.26 -21.22 -27.34
N THR A 158 13.27 -21.46 -26.51
CA THR A 158 14.49 -22.21 -26.88
C THR A 158 14.21 -23.70 -27.16
N GLY A 159 13.06 -24.24 -26.75
CA GLY A 159 12.68 -25.65 -26.91
C GLY A 159 13.32 -26.59 -25.89
N GLU A 160 14.06 -26.07 -24.92
CA GLU A 160 14.62 -26.84 -23.81
C GLU A 160 14.50 -26.07 -22.50
N THR A 161 14.60 -26.77 -21.37
CA THR A 161 14.64 -26.13 -20.04
C THR A 161 15.69 -26.76 -19.16
N SER A 162 16.37 -25.94 -18.36
CA SER A 162 17.23 -26.43 -17.29
C SER A 162 16.41 -26.81 -16.05
N LEU A 163 16.99 -27.59 -15.14
CA LEU A 163 16.37 -27.85 -13.83
C LEU A 163 16.19 -26.55 -13.02
N GLU A 164 17.10 -25.59 -13.19
CA GLU A 164 17.01 -24.29 -12.52
C GLU A 164 15.79 -23.50 -13.00
N ASP A 165 15.56 -23.46 -14.32
CA ASP A 165 14.36 -22.84 -14.90
C ASP A 165 13.09 -23.48 -14.34
N ARG A 166 13.01 -24.82 -14.37
CA ARG A 166 11.82 -25.53 -13.89
C ARG A 166 11.56 -25.32 -12.40
N ARG A 167 12.60 -25.23 -11.56
CA ARG A 167 12.47 -24.89 -10.13
C ARG A 167 11.93 -23.47 -9.94
N ARG A 168 12.48 -22.49 -10.68
CA ARG A 168 12.02 -21.10 -10.66
C ARG A 168 10.55 -21.00 -11.08
N PHE A 169 10.19 -21.66 -12.17
CA PHE A 169 8.83 -21.77 -12.68
C PHE A 169 7.86 -22.43 -11.70
N ALA A 170 8.26 -23.52 -11.05
CA ALA A 170 7.44 -24.17 -10.03
C ALA A 170 7.16 -23.25 -8.82
N ALA A 171 8.16 -22.47 -8.39
CA ALA A 171 7.97 -21.49 -7.31
C ALA A 171 6.97 -20.39 -7.72
N LYS A 172 7.09 -19.84 -8.94
CA LYS A 172 6.12 -18.87 -9.49
C LYS A 172 4.71 -19.47 -9.57
N ALA A 173 4.59 -20.72 -10.03
CA ALA A 173 3.32 -21.43 -10.17
C ALA A 173 2.60 -21.60 -8.82
N TYR A 174 3.29 -22.05 -7.78
CA TYR A 174 2.68 -22.17 -6.45
C TYR A 174 2.33 -20.82 -5.83
N ALA A 175 3.15 -19.78 -6.05
CA ALA A 175 2.83 -18.42 -5.64
C ALA A 175 1.56 -17.93 -6.33
N LEU A 176 1.39 -18.16 -7.64
CA LEU A 176 0.17 -17.81 -8.38
C LEU A 176 -1.07 -18.50 -7.79
N THR A 177 -1.01 -19.80 -7.53
CA THR A 177 -2.17 -20.52 -6.96
C THR A 177 -2.49 -20.08 -5.54
N ALA A 178 -1.47 -19.74 -4.73
CA ALA A 178 -1.70 -19.18 -3.40
C ALA A 178 -2.39 -17.81 -3.45
N GLN A 179 -2.03 -16.96 -4.43
CA GLN A 179 -2.71 -15.68 -4.66
C GLN A 179 -4.16 -15.88 -5.13
N TYR A 180 -4.38 -16.83 -6.03
CA TYR A 180 -5.69 -17.16 -6.58
C TYR A 180 -6.66 -17.64 -5.48
N ASP A 181 -6.24 -18.63 -4.69
CA ASP A 181 -7.07 -19.19 -3.62
C ASP A 181 -7.30 -18.17 -2.49
N ALA A 182 -6.31 -17.31 -2.19
CA ALA A 182 -6.47 -16.22 -1.23
C ALA A 182 -7.54 -15.20 -1.68
N ALA A 183 -7.61 -14.90 -2.99
CA ALA A 183 -8.64 -14.00 -3.53
C ALA A 183 -10.05 -14.61 -3.41
N ILE A 184 -10.19 -15.91 -3.72
CA ILE A 184 -11.46 -16.65 -3.56
C ILE A 184 -11.90 -16.68 -2.10
N ALA A 185 -11.00 -17.08 -1.20
CA ALA A 185 -11.28 -17.14 0.24
C ALA A 185 -11.65 -15.75 0.79
N GLY A 186 -10.93 -14.70 0.38
CA GLY A 186 -11.23 -13.33 0.76
C GLY A 186 -12.60 -12.85 0.27
N TRP A 187 -13.00 -13.20 -0.95
CA TRP A 187 -14.33 -12.87 -1.47
C TRP A 187 -15.45 -13.56 -0.69
N PHE A 188 -15.35 -14.88 -0.45
CA PHE A 188 -16.35 -15.60 0.35
C PHE A 188 -16.47 -15.03 1.76
N ALA A 189 -15.34 -14.76 2.41
CA ALA A 189 -15.32 -14.21 3.77
C ALA A 189 -15.96 -12.82 3.85
N HIS A 190 -15.50 -11.88 3.02
CA HIS A 190 -15.82 -10.47 3.17
C HIS A 190 -17.05 -10.02 2.38
N VAL A 191 -17.25 -10.56 1.18
CA VAL A 191 -18.31 -10.11 0.26
C VAL A 191 -19.53 -11.02 0.38
N ASP A 192 -19.36 -12.33 0.25
CA ASP A 192 -20.49 -13.29 0.29
C ASP A 192 -21.08 -13.39 1.70
N GLN A 193 -20.24 -13.52 2.72
CA GLN A 193 -20.66 -13.69 4.12
C GLN A 193 -20.64 -12.40 4.96
N GLY A 194 -20.10 -11.29 4.43
CA GLY A 194 -20.08 -10.02 5.15
C GLY A 194 -19.20 -9.98 6.41
N GLN A 195 -18.25 -10.90 6.56
CA GLN A 195 -17.40 -10.98 7.75
C GLN A 195 -16.39 -9.83 7.78
N ARG A 196 -16.35 -9.08 8.88
CA ARG A 196 -15.35 -8.02 9.08
C ARG A 196 -13.96 -8.60 9.39
N PHE A 197 -13.93 -9.61 10.26
CA PHE A 197 -12.73 -10.32 10.68
C PHE A 197 -12.97 -11.83 10.55
N PRO A 198 -12.57 -12.45 9.43
CA PRO A 198 -12.79 -13.87 9.20
C PRO A 198 -11.84 -14.75 10.02
N GLU A 199 -12.21 -16.02 10.17
CA GLU A 199 -11.41 -17.03 10.89
C GLU A 199 -10.02 -17.23 10.27
N THR A 200 -9.88 -17.03 8.96
CA THR A 200 -8.61 -17.10 8.23
C THR A 200 -8.40 -15.84 7.40
N VAL A 201 -7.24 -15.21 7.54
CA VAL A 201 -6.85 -14.04 6.75
C VAL A 201 -5.63 -14.39 5.90
N ALA A 202 -5.80 -14.39 4.57
CA ALA A 202 -4.72 -14.57 3.61
C ALA A 202 -4.30 -13.22 3.01
N VAL A 203 -3.01 -12.88 3.12
CA VAL A 203 -2.44 -11.61 2.63
C VAL A 203 -1.38 -11.89 1.56
N PRO A 204 -1.79 -12.14 0.30
CA PRO A 204 -0.84 -12.32 -0.78
C PRO A 204 -0.15 -11.00 -1.14
N MET A 205 1.18 -11.03 -1.24
CA MET A 205 2.01 -9.87 -1.55
C MET A 205 2.99 -10.16 -2.69
N ILE A 206 3.28 -9.13 -3.49
CA ILE A 206 4.20 -9.18 -4.64
C ILE A 206 5.39 -8.28 -4.33
N LYS A 207 6.61 -8.84 -4.41
CA LYS A 207 7.84 -8.08 -4.20
C LYS A 207 8.04 -7.07 -5.32
N GLN A 208 8.25 -5.81 -4.97
CA GLN A 208 8.55 -4.73 -5.92
C GLN A 208 10.06 -4.49 -6.03
N ALA A 209 10.76 -4.43 -4.90
CA ALA A 209 12.20 -4.21 -4.86
C ALA A 209 12.80 -4.80 -3.59
N GLU A 210 14.05 -5.27 -3.68
CA GLU A 210 14.89 -5.43 -2.49
C GLU A 210 15.43 -4.06 -2.08
N LEU A 211 15.45 -3.80 -0.78
CA LEU A 211 15.94 -2.55 -0.23
C LEU A 211 17.36 -2.75 0.31
N ARG A 212 18.13 -1.68 0.34
CA ARG A 212 19.53 -1.72 0.81
C ARG A 212 19.68 -2.29 2.22
N TYR A 213 18.75 -1.96 3.11
CA TYR A 213 18.63 -2.45 4.47
C TYR A 213 17.23 -2.09 5.03
N GLY A 214 16.89 -2.60 6.22
CA GLY A 214 15.65 -2.30 6.95
C GLY A 214 15.68 -0.95 7.67
N GLU A 215 15.13 -0.87 8.88
CA GLU A 215 15.24 0.37 9.68
C GLU A 215 16.70 0.71 10.00
N ASN A 216 17.53 -0.33 10.17
CA ASN A 216 18.94 -0.24 10.53
C ASN A 216 19.82 -1.01 9.51
N PRO A 217 21.10 -0.60 9.30
CA PRO A 217 21.97 -1.18 8.27
C PRO A 217 22.22 -2.70 8.33
N HIS A 218 22.09 -3.32 9.50
CA HIS A 218 22.29 -4.76 9.68
C HIS A 218 21.04 -5.60 9.39
N GLN A 219 19.89 -4.96 9.16
CA GLN A 219 18.62 -5.62 8.82
C GLN A 219 18.46 -5.65 7.30
N ILE A 220 17.89 -6.74 6.77
CA ILE A 220 17.58 -6.88 5.33
C ILE A 220 16.10 -6.57 5.12
N ALA A 221 15.75 -5.91 4.01
CA ALA A 221 14.36 -5.54 3.73
C ALA A 221 14.02 -5.58 2.24
N ALA A 222 12.72 -5.60 1.94
CA ALA A 222 12.17 -5.51 0.61
C ALA A 222 10.81 -4.79 0.66
N LEU A 223 10.46 -4.09 -0.41
CA LEU A 223 9.14 -3.49 -0.63
C LEU A 223 8.21 -4.53 -1.25
N TYR A 224 7.00 -4.63 -0.72
CA TYR A 224 5.93 -5.47 -1.23
C TYR A 224 4.65 -4.66 -1.45
N THR A 225 3.84 -5.08 -2.42
CA THR A 225 2.47 -4.58 -2.63
C THR A 225 1.47 -5.72 -2.54
N GLN A 226 0.23 -5.43 -2.17
CA GLN A 226 -0.82 -6.45 -2.16
C GLN A 226 -1.10 -6.97 -3.59
N ALA A 227 -1.27 -8.29 -3.72
CA ALA A 227 -1.69 -8.90 -4.98
C ALA A 227 -3.16 -8.57 -5.28
N GLY A 228 -3.50 -8.35 -6.56
CA GLY A 228 -4.87 -8.06 -6.99
C GLY A 228 -5.29 -6.59 -6.96
N GLY A 229 -4.35 -5.68 -6.68
CA GLY A 229 -4.61 -4.24 -6.65
C GLY A 229 -5.03 -3.72 -5.27
N GLY A 230 -5.09 -2.39 -5.14
CA GLY A 230 -5.37 -1.72 -3.87
C GLY A 230 -5.35 -0.21 -4.03
N VAL A 231 -5.17 0.49 -2.90
CA VAL A 231 -4.98 1.94 -2.88
C VAL A 231 -3.60 2.27 -3.47
N ASN A 232 -3.54 3.26 -4.35
CA ASN A 232 -2.27 3.84 -4.80
C ASN A 232 -1.73 4.75 -3.69
N GLY A 233 -0.51 4.44 -3.22
CA GLY A 233 0.24 5.25 -2.25
C GLY A 233 1.72 5.28 -2.62
N ILE A 234 2.59 5.46 -1.63
CA ILE A 234 4.04 5.58 -1.86
C ILE A 234 4.63 4.34 -2.56
N ALA A 235 4.11 3.15 -2.29
CA ALA A 235 4.59 1.92 -2.93
C ALA A 235 4.34 1.88 -4.45
N GLN A 236 3.40 2.68 -4.97
CA GLN A 236 3.10 2.81 -6.41
C GLN A 236 3.60 4.14 -6.99
N ALA A 237 4.18 5.02 -6.17
CA ALA A 237 4.60 6.33 -6.61
C ALA A 237 5.75 6.23 -7.63
N ARG A 238 5.70 7.10 -8.64
CA ARG A 238 6.74 7.19 -9.65
C ARG A 238 7.89 8.04 -9.14
N GLN A 239 9.04 7.43 -8.92
CA GLN A 239 10.26 8.18 -8.62
C GLN A 239 10.83 8.81 -9.90
N VAL A 240 10.91 10.14 -9.95
CA VAL A 240 11.40 10.89 -11.13
C VAL A 240 12.76 11.55 -10.93
N GLN A 241 13.28 11.55 -9.70
CA GLN A 241 14.59 12.10 -9.36
C GLN A 241 15.17 11.35 -8.15
N GLY A 242 16.51 11.34 -8.05
CA GLY A 242 17.23 10.94 -6.84
C GLY A 242 17.70 9.49 -6.78
N LYS A 243 18.28 9.13 -5.63
CA LYS A 243 18.74 7.78 -5.30
C LYS A 243 17.56 6.86 -4.97
N GLU A 244 17.77 5.54 -5.01
CA GLU A 244 16.82 4.57 -4.47
C GLU A 244 16.36 4.95 -3.04
N LEU A 245 15.08 4.69 -2.76
CA LEU A 245 14.46 4.89 -1.45
C LEU A 245 14.95 3.83 -0.45
N SER A 246 15.25 4.26 0.78
CA SER A 246 15.48 3.35 1.92
C SER A 246 14.16 2.91 2.57
N TYR A 247 14.21 1.92 3.45
CA TYR A 247 13.05 1.51 4.27
C TYR A 247 12.44 2.70 5.04
N ASN A 248 13.28 3.50 5.71
CA ASN A 248 12.82 4.66 6.46
C ASN A 248 12.26 5.75 5.54
N ASN A 249 12.77 5.89 4.31
CA ASN A 249 12.17 6.81 3.34
C ASN A 249 10.74 6.40 2.96
N TYR A 250 10.48 5.11 2.75
CA TYR A 250 9.12 4.62 2.50
C TYR A 250 8.20 4.90 3.69
N ASN A 251 8.64 4.58 4.91
CA ASN A 251 7.86 4.76 6.13
C ASN A 251 7.52 6.23 6.41
N ASP A 252 8.51 7.12 6.32
CA ASP A 252 8.32 8.55 6.56
C ASP A 252 7.52 9.23 5.43
N ALA A 253 7.71 8.79 4.18
CA ALA A 253 6.92 9.29 3.05
C ALA A 253 5.45 8.84 3.12
N ASP A 254 5.17 7.63 3.60
CA ASP A 254 3.82 7.16 3.82
C ASP A 254 3.13 7.98 4.93
N ALA A 255 3.82 8.24 6.05
CA ALA A 255 3.30 9.12 7.09
C ALA A 255 3.01 10.54 6.59
N ALA A 256 3.90 11.10 5.75
CA ALA A 256 3.69 12.42 5.14
C ALA A 256 2.52 12.42 4.14
N LEU A 257 2.40 11.38 3.32
CA LEU A 257 1.32 11.21 2.34
C LEU A 257 -0.04 11.07 3.04
N GLU A 258 -0.14 10.24 4.08
CA GLU A 258 -1.38 10.02 4.82
C GLU A 258 -1.89 11.31 5.46
N LEU A 259 -0.99 12.11 6.05
CA LEU A 259 -1.36 13.38 6.68
C LEU A 259 -1.71 14.45 5.65
N VAL A 260 -0.92 14.61 4.58
CA VAL A 260 -1.23 15.64 3.56
C VAL A 260 -2.53 15.32 2.82
N SER A 261 -2.89 14.05 2.73
CA SER A 261 -4.14 13.60 2.11
C SER A 261 -5.38 14.05 2.89
N GLU A 262 -5.30 14.24 4.21
CA GLU A 262 -6.41 14.83 4.99
C GLU A 262 -6.83 16.20 4.45
N PHE A 263 -5.90 16.89 3.78
CA PHE A 263 -6.10 18.19 3.13
C PHE A 263 -6.21 18.08 1.60
N ARG A 264 -6.44 16.89 1.04
CA ARG A 264 -6.48 16.67 -0.42
C ARG A 264 -7.38 17.67 -1.13
N ASP A 265 -8.59 17.86 -0.63
CA ASP A 265 -9.62 18.71 -1.25
C ASP A 265 -9.60 20.15 -0.70
N GLY A 266 -8.60 20.51 0.13
CA GLY A 266 -8.46 21.82 0.79
C GLY A 266 -7.59 22.84 0.03
N PRO A 267 -7.14 23.93 0.68
CA PRO A 267 -6.19 24.89 0.07
C PRO A 267 -4.78 24.27 -0.04
N PRO A 268 -3.81 24.90 -0.73
CA PRO A 268 -2.42 24.45 -0.75
C PRO A 268 -1.87 24.17 0.66
N THR A 269 -1.42 22.94 0.88
CA THR A 269 -0.95 22.43 2.17
C THR A 269 0.38 21.71 2.01
N VAL A 270 1.27 21.94 2.98
CA VAL A 270 2.59 21.29 3.08
C VAL A 270 2.72 20.60 4.43
N VAL A 271 3.20 19.36 4.39
CA VAL A 271 3.53 18.53 5.55
C VAL A 271 5.02 18.22 5.52
N ILE A 272 5.70 18.43 6.64
CA ILE A 272 7.12 18.09 6.84
C ILE A 272 7.19 17.05 7.95
N VAL A 273 7.75 15.88 7.65
CA VAL A 273 7.86 14.72 8.53
C VAL A 273 9.32 14.35 8.75
N LYS A 274 9.60 13.85 9.96
CA LYS A 274 10.86 13.17 10.29
C LYS A 274 10.57 12.05 11.29
N HIS A 275 11.04 10.84 10.99
CA HIS A 275 10.80 9.65 11.83
C HIS A 275 9.31 9.43 12.12
N ALA A 276 8.52 9.41 11.05
CA ALA A 276 7.07 9.21 11.02
C ALA A 276 6.24 10.17 11.90
N ASN A 277 6.80 11.32 12.30
CA ASN A 277 6.10 12.37 13.02
C ASN A 277 6.19 13.69 12.27
N PRO A 278 5.10 14.49 12.18
CA PRO A 278 5.17 15.81 11.57
C PRO A 278 5.96 16.77 12.47
N CYS A 279 6.94 17.45 11.89
CA CYS A 279 7.63 18.56 12.55
C CYS A 279 7.05 19.93 12.15
N GLY A 280 6.30 19.99 11.03
CA GLY A 280 5.58 21.18 10.62
C GLY A 280 4.48 20.86 9.61
N VAL A 281 3.32 21.47 9.76
CA VAL A 281 2.21 21.39 8.81
C VAL A 281 1.61 22.78 8.66
N ALA A 282 1.36 23.22 7.43
CA ALA A 282 0.65 24.46 7.21
C ALA A 282 -0.13 24.47 5.90
N THR A 283 -1.18 25.26 5.90
CA THR A 283 -2.00 25.59 4.73
C THR A 283 -1.84 27.07 4.40
N GLY A 284 -1.86 27.43 3.13
CA GLY A 284 -1.66 28.80 2.67
C GLY A 284 -2.37 29.08 1.34
N GLU A 285 -2.26 30.31 0.85
CA GLU A 285 -2.81 30.71 -0.45
C GLU A 285 -2.05 30.07 -1.62
N THR A 286 -0.74 29.86 -1.44
CA THR A 286 0.14 29.18 -2.39
C THR A 286 0.95 28.10 -1.68
N LEU A 287 1.51 27.15 -2.44
CA LEU A 287 2.36 26.09 -1.88
C LEU A 287 3.62 26.66 -1.22
N ILE A 288 4.22 27.72 -1.78
CA ILE A 288 5.41 28.34 -1.18
C ILE A 288 5.09 29.03 0.15
N ASP A 289 3.92 29.64 0.30
CA ASP A 289 3.50 30.24 1.58
C ASP A 289 3.25 29.16 2.63
N ALA A 290 2.55 28.09 2.25
CA ALA A 290 2.35 26.91 3.09
C ALA A 290 3.68 26.27 3.50
N TYR A 291 4.64 26.12 2.57
CA TYR A 291 5.96 25.57 2.88
C TYR A 291 6.71 26.43 3.89
N LYS A 292 6.77 27.75 3.68
CA LYS A 292 7.45 28.68 4.60
C LYS A 292 6.84 28.61 6.01
N ALA A 293 5.51 28.59 6.10
CA ALA A 293 4.80 28.49 7.38
C ALA A 293 5.05 27.15 8.08
N ALA A 294 5.01 26.03 7.35
CA ALA A 294 5.30 24.70 7.90
C ALA A 294 6.76 24.58 8.36
N PHE A 295 7.71 25.06 7.54
CA PHE A 295 9.14 25.05 7.86
C PHE A 295 9.47 25.87 9.10
N ALA A 296 8.78 27.01 9.30
CA ALA A 296 8.98 27.87 10.45
C ALA A 296 8.52 27.26 11.79
N CYS A 297 7.75 26.17 11.78
CA CYS A 297 7.34 25.47 13.01
C CYS A 297 8.53 24.81 13.73
N ASP A 298 9.44 24.17 12.99
CA ASP A 298 10.63 23.51 13.54
C ASP A 298 11.69 23.36 12.43
N THR A 299 12.46 24.43 12.21
CA THR A 299 13.48 24.50 11.15
C THR A 299 14.61 23.50 11.34
N VAL A 300 14.89 23.11 12.59
CA VAL A 300 15.96 22.16 12.93
C VAL A 300 15.54 20.74 12.57
N SER A 301 14.33 20.34 12.97
CA SER A 301 13.82 19.00 12.66
C SER A 301 13.51 18.84 11.17
N ALA A 302 13.14 19.90 10.46
CA ALA A 302 12.93 19.87 9.02
C ALA A 302 14.19 19.50 8.21
N PHE A 303 15.40 19.70 8.76
CA PHE A 303 16.64 19.30 8.12
C PHE A 303 16.72 17.77 7.97
N GLY A 304 16.86 17.29 6.73
CA GLY A 304 16.82 15.87 6.37
C GLY A 304 15.42 15.26 6.45
N GLY A 305 14.38 16.10 6.53
CA GLY A 305 12.99 15.66 6.56
C GLY A 305 12.48 15.18 5.21
N ILE A 306 11.25 14.69 5.25
CA ILE A 306 10.43 14.34 4.09
C ILE A 306 9.29 15.35 3.98
N ILE A 307 9.05 15.83 2.77
CA ILE A 307 8.03 16.84 2.50
C ILE A 307 6.95 16.21 1.62
N ALA A 308 5.69 16.42 1.97
CA ALA A 308 4.56 16.08 1.11
C ALA A 308 3.68 17.31 0.89
N VAL A 309 3.16 17.47 -0.32
CA VAL A 309 2.29 18.58 -0.71
C VAL A 309 0.99 18.06 -1.31
N ASN A 310 -0.11 18.81 -1.17
CA ASN A 310 -1.42 18.38 -1.72
C ASN A 310 -1.71 18.90 -3.14
N ARG A 311 -0.80 19.67 -3.74
CA ARG A 311 -0.95 20.26 -5.09
C ARG A 311 0.29 19.94 -5.93
N PRO A 312 0.19 19.97 -7.26
CA PRO A 312 1.35 19.86 -8.12
C PRO A 312 2.43 20.90 -7.77
N LEU A 313 3.70 20.48 -7.79
CA LEU A 313 4.82 21.37 -7.46
C LEU A 313 5.12 22.34 -8.60
N ASP A 314 5.30 23.60 -8.21
CA ASP A 314 5.82 24.69 -9.05
C ASP A 314 7.32 24.97 -8.79
N GLU A 315 7.94 25.71 -9.70
CA GLU A 315 9.36 26.09 -9.60
C GLU A 315 9.70 26.83 -8.30
N ALA A 316 8.88 27.81 -7.92
CA ALA A 316 9.13 28.66 -6.76
C ALA A 316 9.15 27.88 -5.45
N THR A 317 8.22 26.96 -5.29
CA THR A 317 8.14 26.04 -4.14
C THR A 317 9.31 25.06 -4.16
N ALA A 318 9.67 24.52 -5.34
CA ALA A 318 10.81 23.62 -5.48
C ALA A 318 12.14 24.28 -5.10
N GLU A 319 12.34 25.56 -5.45
CA GLU A 319 13.51 26.33 -5.06
C GLU A 319 13.58 26.52 -3.54
N ALA A 320 12.45 26.87 -2.93
CA ALA A 320 12.36 27.07 -1.49
C ALA A 320 12.68 25.76 -0.72
N ILE A 321 12.15 24.63 -1.19
CA ILE A 321 12.46 23.30 -0.63
C ILE A 321 13.95 22.96 -0.82
N SER A 322 14.50 23.23 -2.00
CA SER A 322 15.90 22.95 -2.34
C SER A 322 16.91 23.82 -1.58
N GLY A 323 16.45 24.84 -0.85
CA GLY A 323 17.26 25.68 0.02
C GLY A 323 17.80 24.96 1.26
N ILE A 324 17.18 23.84 1.67
CA ILE A 324 17.63 23.01 2.78
C ILE A 324 17.94 21.58 2.33
N PHE A 325 18.56 20.80 3.21
CA PHE A 325 18.72 19.37 2.96
C PHE A 325 17.37 18.66 3.17
N THR A 326 16.82 18.08 2.10
CA THR A 326 15.58 17.31 2.09
C THR A 326 15.84 15.94 1.47
N GLU A 327 15.41 14.86 2.13
CA GLU A 327 15.62 13.49 1.66
C GLU A 327 14.64 13.12 0.54
N VAL A 328 13.34 13.37 0.77
CA VAL A 328 12.24 13.00 -0.13
C VAL A 328 11.22 14.12 -0.22
N VAL A 329 10.70 14.35 -1.41
CA VAL A 329 9.56 15.21 -1.71
C VAL A 329 8.49 14.36 -2.39
N CYS A 330 7.25 14.41 -1.89
CA CYS A 330 6.09 13.73 -2.44
C CYS A 330 5.07 14.76 -2.93
N ALA A 331 4.57 14.61 -4.16
CA ALA A 331 3.55 15.48 -4.72
C ALA A 331 2.64 14.70 -5.69
N PRO A 332 1.41 15.18 -5.93
CA PRO A 332 0.55 14.62 -6.97
C PRO A 332 1.23 14.61 -8.34
N ASP A 333 1.82 15.76 -8.71
CA ASP A 333 2.62 15.94 -9.93
C ASP A 333 3.63 17.07 -9.72
N ALA A 334 4.46 17.36 -10.72
CA ALA A 334 5.38 18.50 -10.74
C ALA A 334 5.55 19.02 -12.17
N ASP A 335 5.63 20.34 -12.33
CA ASP A 335 6.02 20.93 -13.61
C ASP A 335 7.50 20.63 -13.94
N ASP A 336 7.90 20.87 -15.18
CA ASP A 336 9.27 20.56 -15.63
C ASP A 336 10.32 21.49 -15.03
N ALA A 337 9.94 22.72 -14.64
CA ALA A 337 10.84 23.66 -13.98
C ALA A 337 11.16 23.20 -12.55
N ALA A 338 10.15 22.77 -11.79
CA ALA A 338 10.28 22.14 -10.48
C ALA A 338 11.16 20.88 -10.55
N LYS A 339 10.93 19.99 -11.54
CA LYS A 339 11.79 18.81 -11.76
C LYS A 339 13.24 19.23 -12.02
N ALA A 340 13.47 20.26 -12.83
CA ALA A 340 14.82 20.78 -13.11
C ALA A 340 15.50 21.33 -11.85
N VAL A 341 14.77 22.01 -10.97
CA VAL A 341 15.27 22.49 -9.69
C VAL A 341 15.77 21.32 -8.83
N PHE A 342 14.93 20.30 -8.65
CA PHE A 342 15.28 19.11 -7.86
C PHE A 342 16.38 18.26 -8.50
N ALA A 343 16.48 18.23 -9.83
CA ALA A 343 17.54 17.53 -10.55
C ALA A 343 18.96 18.00 -10.16
N ARG A 344 19.09 19.27 -9.75
CA ARG A 344 20.35 19.84 -9.25
C ARG A 344 20.78 19.23 -7.89
N LYS A 345 19.86 18.61 -7.16
CA LYS A 345 20.11 17.91 -5.89
C LYS A 345 20.19 16.40 -6.14
N LYS A 346 21.39 15.91 -6.48
CA LYS A 346 21.66 14.50 -6.87
C LYS A 346 21.01 13.42 -5.97
N ASN A 347 20.88 13.68 -4.67
CA ASN A 347 20.40 12.69 -3.70
C ASN A 347 18.92 12.82 -3.34
N LEU A 348 18.30 13.98 -3.58
CA LEU A 348 16.90 14.23 -3.21
C LEU A 348 15.99 13.35 -4.06
N ARG A 349 15.03 12.66 -3.45
CA ARG A 349 14.03 11.89 -4.19
C ARG A 349 12.79 12.72 -4.44
N LEU A 350 12.34 12.79 -5.69
CA LEU A 350 11.02 13.32 -6.03
C LEU A 350 10.11 12.15 -6.40
N LEU A 351 9.04 11.98 -5.64
CA LEU A 351 8.02 10.96 -5.83
C LEU A 351 6.73 11.63 -6.31
N LEU A 352 6.22 11.18 -7.46
CA LEU A 352 4.95 11.62 -8.01
C LEU A 352 3.89 10.55 -7.73
N THR A 353 2.88 10.89 -6.96
CA THR A 353 1.85 9.95 -6.50
C THR A 353 0.68 9.83 -7.45
N GLY A 354 0.49 10.81 -8.37
CA GLY A 354 -0.80 10.99 -9.04
C GLY A 354 -1.83 11.47 -8.03
N ASP A 355 -3.04 10.94 -8.08
CA ASP A 355 -4.08 11.30 -7.11
C ASP A 355 -3.67 10.96 -5.66
N LEU A 356 -3.94 11.86 -4.73
CA LEU A 356 -3.76 11.57 -3.30
C LEU A 356 -4.84 10.60 -2.85
N PRO A 357 -4.50 9.65 -1.97
CA PRO A 357 -5.48 8.69 -1.46
C PRO A 357 -6.59 9.40 -0.70
N ASP A 358 -7.82 8.92 -0.83
CA ASP A 358 -8.93 9.41 -0.01
C ASP A 358 -8.67 9.08 1.47
N PRO A 359 -8.64 10.06 2.39
CA PRO A 359 -8.45 9.77 3.81
C PRO A 359 -9.60 8.98 4.43
N ALA A 360 -10.83 9.15 3.89
CA ALA A 360 -12.04 8.46 4.35
C ALA A 360 -12.14 7.03 3.80
N ARG A 361 -11.16 6.57 3.01
CA ARG A 361 -11.14 5.21 2.49
C ARG A 361 -11.10 4.20 3.64
N ARG A 362 -11.90 3.15 3.49
CA ARG A 362 -11.82 2.00 4.37
C ARG A 362 -10.53 1.23 4.13
N GLY A 363 -10.06 0.52 5.14
CA GLY A 363 -8.91 -0.34 5.03
C GLY A 363 -8.62 -1.06 6.34
N ARG A 364 -7.57 -1.88 6.33
CA ARG A 364 -7.09 -2.60 7.51
C ARG A 364 -5.68 -2.17 7.85
N ALA A 365 -5.38 -2.04 9.13
CA ALA A 365 -4.03 -1.92 9.65
C ALA A 365 -3.65 -3.24 10.34
N MET A 366 -2.42 -3.70 10.11
CA MET A 366 -1.89 -4.92 10.70
C MET A 366 -0.64 -4.59 11.51
N LYS A 367 -0.58 -5.08 12.75
CA LYS A 367 0.60 -4.94 13.62
C LYS A 367 1.12 -6.32 14.00
N SER A 368 2.39 -6.58 13.68
CA SER A 368 3.07 -7.78 14.15
C SER A 368 3.28 -7.72 15.66
N ILE A 369 3.05 -8.84 16.33
CA ILE A 369 3.37 -9.09 17.74
C ILE A 369 4.12 -10.43 17.83
N ALA A 370 4.80 -10.68 18.95
CA ALA A 370 5.47 -11.95 19.16
C ALA A 370 4.45 -13.11 19.05
N GLY A 371 4.61 -13.95 18.03
CA GLY A 371 3.74 -15.10 17.77
C GLY A 371 2.46 -14.82 16.97
N GLY A 372 2.20 -13.60 16.49
CA GLY A 372 0.98 -13.33 15.72
C GLY A 372 0.82 -11.91 15.19
N PHE A 373 -0.42 -11.54 14.84
CA PHE A 373 -0.77 -10.23 14.29
C PHE A 373 -2.06 -9.69 14.94
N LEU A 374 -2.09 -8.39 15.19
CA LEU A 374 -3.31 -7.64 15.48
C LEU A 374 -3.81 -7.00 14.16
N ILE A 375 -5.12 -7.09 13.91
CA ILE A 375 -5.75 -6.50 12.73
C ILE A 375 -6.90 -5.59 13.17
N GLN A 376 -6.91 -4.36 12.69
CA GLN A 376 -7.97 -3.38 12.98
C GLN A 376 -8.36 -2.61 11.71
N SER A 377 -9.45 -1.86 11.73
CA SER A 377 -9.73 -0.89 10.67
C SER A 377 -8.70 0.23 10.66
N ARG A 378 -8.52 0.89 9.51
CA ARG A 378 -7.85 2.20 9.47
C ARG A 378 -8.60 3.19 10.37
N ASP A 379 -7.87 4.19 10.86
CA ASP A 379 -8.48 5.36 11.46
C ASP A 379 -8.94 6.32 10.34
N ASP A 380 -10.16 6.09 9.85
CA ASP A 380 -10.86 6.92 8.88
C ASP A 380 -11.82 7.93 9.55
N GLY A 381 -11.75 8.05 10.88
CA GLY A 381 -12.57 8.98 11.65
C GLY A 381 -12.30 10.44 11.25
N ARG A 382 -13.39 11.20 11.14
CA ARG A 382 -13.41 12.63 10.89
C ARG A 382 -14.50 13.28 11.73
N ILE A 383 -14.29 14.55 12.05
CA ILE A 383 -15.26 15.37 12.75
C ILE A 383 -15.44 16.70 12.02
N THR A 384 -16.66 17.19 12.06
CA THR A 384 -17.09 18.47 11.50
C THR A 384 -17.45 19.45 12.61
N ALA A 385 -17.60 20.73 12.29
CA ALA A 385 -17.86 21.76 13.28
C ALA A 385 -19.17 21.55 14.05
N ASP A 386 -20.19 20.99 13.40
CA ASP A 386 -21.51 20.70 13.97
C ASP A 386 -21.54 19.47 14.90
N GLU A 387 -20.51 18.61 14.83
CA GLU A 387 -20.35 17.48 15.73
C GLU A 387 -19.65 17.85 17.05
N LEU A 388 -19.09 19.06 17.14
CA LEU A 388 -18.36 19.53 18.31
C LEU A 388 -19.30 20.03 19.41
N LYS A 389 -19.01 19.62 20.64
CA LYS A 389 -19.71 20.11 21.83
C LYS A 389 -18.88 21.15 22.56
N VAL A 390 -19.33 22.40 22.63
CA VAL A 390 -18.74 23.41 23.53
C VAL A 390 -19.05 23.03 24.98
N VAL A 391 -18.02 22.88 25.82
CA VAL A 391 -18.16 22.44 27.22
C VAL A 391 -17.79 23.50 28.25
N THR A 392 -17.09 24.56 27.84
CA THR A 392 -16.76 25.73 28.67
C THR A 392 -17.81 26.83 28.55
N LYS A 393 -17.75 27.81 29.45
CA LYS A 393 -18.56 29.05 29.42
C LYS A 393 -18.29 29.89 28.17
N ARG A 394 -17.03 29.97 27.73
CA ARG A 394 -16.63 30.68 26.51
C ARG A 394 -16.75 29.75 25.30
N ALA A 395 -17.46 30.19 24.27
CA ALA A 395 -17.44 29.55 22.96
C ALA A 395 -16.17 29.95 22.18
N PRO A 396 -15.65 29.07 21.29
CA PRO A 396 -14.57 29.44 20.40
C PRO A 396 -15.05 30.47 19.37
N SER A 397 -14.18 31.38 18.97
CA SER A 397 -14.38 32.19 17.77
C SER A 397 -14.31 31.32 16.50
N GLU A 398 -14.72 31.88 15.37
CA GLU A 398 -14.66 31.16 14.08
C GLU A 398 -13.21 30.75 13.72
N GLN A 399 -12.24 31.64 13.98
CA GLN A 399 -10.83 31.35 13.71
C GLN A 399 -10.28 30.27 14.66
N GLU A 400 -10.59 30.38 15.95
CA GLU A 400 -10.20 29.35 16.93
C GLU A 400 -10.79 27.98 16.59
N LEU A 401 -12.03 27.94 16.12
CA LEU A 401 -12.68 26.70 15.71
C LEU A 401 -12.00 26.07 14.48
N LYS A 402 -11.61 26.88 13.49
CA LYS A 402 -10.83 26.44 12.33
C LYS A 402 -9.47 25.89 12.76
N ASP A 403 -8.78 26.57 13.66
CA ASP A 403 -7.47 26.14 14.17
C ASP A 403 -7.58 24.89 15.06
N CYS A 404 -8.66 24.73 15.83
CA CYS A 404 -8.99 23.49 16.53
C CYS A 404 -9.14 22.32 15.55
N LEU A 405 -9.96 22.46 14.52
CA LEU A 405 -10.17 21.38 13.53
C LEU A 405 -8.88 21.05 12.75
N PHE A 406 -8.09 22.06 12.40
CA PHE A 406 -6.77 21.86 11.80
C PHE A 406 -5.82 21.10 12.75
N ALA A 407 -5.67 21.57 13.99
CA ALA A 407 -4.82 20.92 14.98
C ALA A 407 -5.28 19.48 15.28
N TRP A 408 -6.59 19.24 15.33
CA TRP A 408 -7.18 17.92 15.53
C TRP A 408 -6.81 16.95 14.40
N THR A 409 -6.95 17.42 13.17
CA THR A 409 -6.57 16.67 11.96
C THR A 409 -5.09 16.30 11.99
N VAL A 410 -4.21 17.23 12.39
CA VAL A 410 -2.78 16.96 12.53
C VAL A 410 -2.51 15.98 13.69
N ALA A 411 -3.15 16.14 14.84
CA ALA A 411 -2.94 15.31 16.02
C ALA A 411 -3.23 13.82 15.77
N LYS A 412 -4.20 13.49 14.90
CA LYS A 412 -4.48 12.12 14.44
C LYS A 412 -3.27 11.41 13.81
N HIS A 413 -2.30 12.17 13.30
CA HIS A 413 -1.09 11.64 12.65
C HIS A 413 0.18 11.79 13.49
N VAL A 414 0.07 12.29 14.71
CA VAL A 414 1.19 12.37 15.67
C VAL A 414 1.17 11.15 16.58
N LYS A 415 2.33 10.58 16.90
CA LYS A 415 2.41 9.44 17.83
C LYS A 415 1.96 9.85 19.24
N SER A 416 1.21 8.98 19.90
CA SER A 416 0.58 9.24 21.20
C SER A 416 1.55 9.13 22.38
N ASN A 417 1.36 9.88 23.47
CA ASN A 417 0.39 10.97 23.60
C ASN A 417 0.82 12.16 22.74
N ALA A 418 -0.15 12.81 22.08
CA ALA A 418 0.10 13.91 21.16
C ALA A 418 -0.58 15.20 21.62
N ILE A 419 0.18 16.30 21.58
CA ILE A 419 -0.32 17.67 21.74
C ILE A 419 0.15 18.50 20.55
N VAL A 420 -0.79 19.16 19.87
CA VAL A 420 -0.52 19.99 18.69
C VAL A 420 -1.08 21.38 18.93
N TYR A 421 -0.22 22.39 18.96
CA TYR A 421 -0.63 23.80 18.92
C TYR A 421 -0.69 24.24 17.47
N ALA A 422 -1.75 24.95 17.09
CA ALA A 422 -1.89 25.52 15.75
C ALA A 422 -2.54 26.89 15.78
N ARG A 423 -2.13 27.73 14.84
CA ARG A 423 -2.65 29.08 14.66
C ARG A 423 -2.60 29.46 13.19
N ASP A 424 -3.70 30.02 12.70
CA ASP A 424 -3.87 30.47 11.33
C ASP A 424 -3.54 29.37 10.30
N GLY A 425 -4.06 28.16 10.52
CA GLY A 425 -3.86 27.02 9.62
C GLY A 425 -2.43 26.48 9.55
N SER A 426 -1.59 26.76 10.56
CA SER A 426 -0.20 26.32 10.66
C SER A 426 0.08 25.78 12.05
N THR A 427 0.83 24.69 12.16
CA THR A 427 1.33 24.20 13.45
C THR A 427 2.28 25.22 14.05
N ALA A 428 2.11 25.51 15.34
CA ALA A 428 3.00 26.34 16.15
C ALA A 428 4.00 25.49 16.94
N GLY A 429 3.60 24.29 17.35
CA GLY A 429 4.45 23.35 18.07
C GLY A 429 3.81 21.97 18.18
N VAL A 430 4.62 20.92 18.08
CA VAL A 430 4.17 19.52 18.09
C VAL A 430 4.92 18.73 19.15
N GLY A 431 4.17 18.10 20.06
CA GLY A 431 4.68 17.26 21.13
C GLY A 431 4.22 15.83 20.89
N ALA A 432 5.17 14.97 20.49
CA ALA A 432 4.88 13.62 20.01
C ALA A 432 5.44 12.54 20.94
N GLY A 433 4.70 11.44 21.06
CA GLY A 433 5.20 10.14 21.51
C GLY A 433 5.51 10.03 23.00
N GLN A 434 4.97 10.90 23.85
CA GLN A 434 5.29 10.87 25.28
C GLN A 434 4.35 9.94 26.05
N MET A 435 4.93 9.22 27.03
CA MET A 435 4.17 8.41 27.99
C MET A 435 3.26 9.26 28.88
N ASN A 436 3.62 10.53 29.08
CA ASN A 436 2.85 11.52 29.83
C ASN A 436 2.41 12.68 28.91
N ARG A 437 1.11 12.99 28.93
CA ARG A 437 0.50 14.08 28.13
C ARG A 437 1.00 15.47 28.53
N LEU A 438 1.28 15.71 29.81
CA LEU A 438 1.88 16.96 30.28
C LEU A 438 3.22 17.25 29.58
N GLU A 439 4.06 16.23 29.41
CA GLU A 439 5.35 16.38 28.73
C GLU A 439 5.17 16.66 27.23
N SER A 440 4.14 16.10 26.60
CA SER A 440 3.80 16.46 25.22
C SER A 440 3.45 17.94 25.10
N ALA A 441 2.63 18.47 26.01
CA ALA A 441 2.24 19.87 26.04
C ALA A 441 3.45 20.80 26.25
N ARG A 442 4.34 20.44 27.18
CA ARG A 442 5.57 21.20 27.48
C ARG A 442 6.57 21.18 26.34
N ILE A 443 6.84 20.01 25.74
CA ILE A 443 7.79 19.87 24.63
C ILE A 443 7.33 20.71 23.43
N ALA A 444 6.03 20.63 23.10
CA ALA A 444 5.47 21.39 22.00
C ALA A 444 5.57 22.91 22.22
N ALA A 445 5.26 23.39 23.43
CA ALA A 445 5.40 24.80 23.79
C ALA A 445 6.87 25.27 23.78
N TRP A 446 7.78 24.45 24.31
CA TRP A 446 9.21 24.73 24.29
C TRP A 446 9.76 24.85 22.86
N LYS A 447 9.38 23.92 21.98
CA LYS A 447 9.75 23.97 20.56
C LYS A 447 9.23 25.23 19.87
N ALA A 448 7.99 25.63 20.14
CA ALA A 448 7.42 26.84 19.58
C ALA A 448 8.18 28.11 20.02
N LYS A 449 8.60 28.16 21.29
CA LYS A 449 9.44 29.24 21.81
C LYS A 449 10.83 29.26 21.14
N ASP A 450 11.48 28.10 21.04
CA ASP A 450 12.77 27.99 20.35
C ASP A 450 12.67 28.40 18.87
N ALA A 451 11.57 28.08 18.18
CA ALA A 451 11.31 28.54 16.83
C ALA A 451 11.15 30.08 16.76
N ALA A 452 10.43 30.68 17.70
CA ALA A 452 10.28 32.14 17.78
C ALA A 452 11.63 32.84 18.04
N ASP A 453 12.42 32.33 18.98
CA ASP A 453 13.75 32.87 19.30
C ASP A 453 14.67 32.84 18.07
N LYS A 454 14.66 31.72 17.32
CA LYS A 454 15.46 31.56 16.08
C LYS A 454 14.97 32.44 14.93
N ALA A 455 13.66 32.64 14.82
CA ALA A 455 13.05 33.47 13.78
C ALA A 455 13.05 34.96 14.12
N GLY A 456 13.43 35.33 15.36
CA GLY A 456 13.39 36.71 15.85
C GLY A 456 11.96 37.24 15.99
N TRP A 457 10.99 36.38 16.29
CA TRP A 457 9.60 36.81 16.52
C TRP A 457 9.44 37.38 17.92
N ASP A 458 8.59 38.41 18.06
CA ASP A 458 8.31 39.05 19.35
C ASP A 458 7.70 38.07 20.38
N GLN A 459 7.00 37.04 19.90
CA GLN A 459 6.36 36.03 20.75
C GLN A 459 6.25 34.67 20.05
N SER A 460 6.12 33.62 20.86
CA SER A 460 5.79 32.27 20.38
C SER A 460 4.46 32.26 19.64
N ARG A 461 4.38 31.46 18.56
CA ARG A 461 3.12 31.25 17.82
C ARG A 461 2.07 30.46 18.63
N THR A 462 2.42 29.94 19.79
CA THR A 462 1.45 29.36 20.75
C THR A 462 0.56 30.43 21.38
N ILE A 463 1.00 31.69 21.45
CA ILE A 463 0.16 32.78 21.96
C ILE A 463 -1.02 32.98 21.00
N GLY A 464 -2.25 32.86 21.51
CA GLY A 464 -3.48 32.96 20.72
C GLY A 464 -3.75 31.73 19.85
N SER A 465 -3.07 30.61 20.08
CA SER A 465 -3.27 29.37 19.32
C SER A 465 -4.46 28.55 19.84
N ALA A 466 -4.94 27.64 19.00
CA ALA A 466 -5.69 26.47 19.44
C ALA A 466 -4.73 25.33 19.79
N VAL A 467 -5.16 24.43 20.68
CA VAL A 467 -4.43 23.19 21.01
C VAL A 467 -5.32 21.96 20.85
N ALA A 468 -4.81 20.94 20.18
CA ALA A 468 -5.43 19.64 20.06
C ALA A 468 -4.72 18.59 20.91
N SER A 469 -5.52 17.72 21.52
CA SER A 469 -5.06 16.61 22.35
C SER A 469 -5.68 15.32 21.83
N ASP A 470 -4.86 14.41 21.29
CA ASP A 470 -5.33 13.16 20.64
C ASP A 470 -6.18 12.24 21.53
N ALA A 471 -6.04 12.38 22.86
CA ALA A 471 -6.96 11.85 23.86
C ALA A 471 -7.30 12.89 24.94
N PHE A 472 -8.20 12.53 25.85
CA PHE A 472 -8.61 13.42 26.93
C PHE A 472 -7.43 13.79 27.85
N PHE A 473 -7.51 14.95 28.50
CA PHE A 473 -6.61 15.31 29.59
C PHE A 473 -6.99 14.54 30.86
N PRO A 474 -6.10 13.70 31.43
CA PRO A 474 -6.43 12.92 32.62
C PRO A 474 -6.50 13.78 33.89
N PHE A 475 -5.77 14.90 33.91
CA PHE A 475 -5.73 15.91 34.96
C PHE A 475 -5.61 17.30 34.33
N ALA A 476 -5.93 18.35 35.10
CA ALA A 476 -5.88 19.73 34.62
C ALA A 476 -4.46 20.23 34.32
N ASP A 477 -3.40 19.57 34.82
CA ASP A 477 -2.01 19.99 34.65
C ASP A 477 -1.58 20.11 33.18
N GLY A 478 -1.95 19.15 32.33
CA GLY A 478 -1.66 19.17 30.90
C GLY A 478 -2.38 20.31 30.19
N LEU A 479 -3.61 20.62 30.58
CA LEU A 479 -4.36 21.78 30.08
C LEU A 479 -3.68 23.08 30.53
N LEU A 480 -3.33 23.20 31.81
CA LEU A 480 -2.69 24.39 32.38
C LEU A 480 -1.33 24.68 31.73
N ALA A 481 -0.58 23.65 31.34
CA ALA A 481 0.63 23.84 30.54
C ALA A 481 0.35 24.48 29.17
N ALA A 482 -0.79 24.16 28.54
CA ALA A 482 -1.21 24.81 27.30
C ALA A 482 -1.68 26.25 27.53
N VAL A 483 -2.33 26.52 28.67
CA VAL A 483 -2.67 27.88 29.10
C VAL A 483 -1.42 28.73 29.29
N GLU A 484 -0.41 28.21 30.00
CA GLU A 484 0.88 28.89 30.22
C GLU A 484 1.60 29.19 28.91
N ALA A 485 1.46 28.32 27.91
CA ALA A 485 1.97 28.52 26.56
C ALA A 485 1.17 29.56 25.74
N GLY A 486 0.05 30.07 26.27
CA GLY A 486 -0.80 31.09 25.66
C GLY A 486 -1.87 30.57 24.71
N ALA A 487 -2.21 29.28 24.76
CA ALA A 487 -3.35 28.76 24.01
C ALA A 487 -4.66 29.36 24.50
N THR A 488 -5.58 29.59 23.58
CA THR A 488 -6.87 30.26 23.82
C THR A 488 -8.07 29.34 23.57
N ALA A 489 -7.89 28.27 22.80
CA ALA A 489 -8.92 27.26 22.55
C ALA A 489 -8.34 25.84 22.61
N VAL A 490 -9.13 24.87 23.06
CA VAL A 490 -8.75 23.46 23.22
C VAL A 490 -9.76 22.55 22.53
N ILE A 491 -9.26 21.56 21.79
CA ILE A 491 -10.05 20.45 21.25
C ILE A 491 -9.53 19.12 21.78
N GLN A 492 -10.41 18.31 22.35
CA GLN A 492 -10.10 16.99 22.89
C GLN A 492 -11.32 16.06 22.82
N PRO A 493 -11.19 14.73 23.00
CA PRO A 493 -12.35 13.84 23.00
C PRO A 493 -13.34 14.07 24.14
N GLY A 494 -12.83 14.38 25.34
CA GLY A 494 -13.58 14.19 26.59
C GLY A 494 -13.71 12.71 26.98
N GLY A 495 -14.52 12.43 28.00
CA GLY A 495 -14.77 11.10 28.53
C GLY A 495 -13.94 10.73 29.77
N SER A 496 -13.25 11.68 30.40
CA SER A 496 -12.58 11.44 31.68
C SER A 496 -13.58 11.53 32.83
N ILE A 497 -13.38 10.72 33.88
CA ILE A 497 -14.08 10.90 35.16
C ILE A 497 -13.77 12.25 35.82
N ARG A 498 -12.73 12.94 35.35
CA ARG A 498 -12.26 14.26 35.82
C ARG A 498 -12.50 15.37 34.79
N ASP A 499 -13.36 15.16 33.80
CA ASP A 499 -13.66 16.21 32.81
C ASP A 499 -14.12 17.51 33.49
N ASP A 500 -14.94 17.42 34.55
CA ASP A 500 -15.41 18.59 35.30
C ASP A 500 -14.25 19.41 35.91
N GLU A 501 -13.19 18.75 36.42
CA GLU A 501 -12.00 19.42 36.96
C GLU A 501 -11.24 20.17 35.85
N VAL A 502 -11.12 19.55 34.68
CA VAL A 502 -10.41 20.10 33.51
C VAL A 502 -11.22 21.25 32.88
N ILE A 503 -12.54 21.11 32.78
CA ILE A 503 -13.45 22.16 32.27
C ILE A 503 -13.44 23.36 33.22
N ALA A 504 -13.47 23.14 34.54
CA ALA A 504 -13.40 24.22 35.52
C ALA A 504 -12.08 25.01 35.41
N ALA A 505 -10.95 24.31 35.24
CA ALA A 505 -9.66 24.96 35.02
C ALA A 505 -9.60 25.75 33.69
N ALA A 506 -10.24 25.24 32.64
CA ALA A 506 -10.36 25.97 31.37
C ALA A 506 -11.21 27.23 31.50
N ASP A 507 -12.35 27.14 32.20
CA ASP A 507 -13.22 28.28 32.49
C ASP A 507 -12.50 29.35 33.31
N GLU A 508 -11.75 28.95 34.34
CA GLU A 508 -10.98 29.86 35.19
C GLU A 508 -9.88 30.58 34.41
N ALA A 509 -9.23 29.87 33.48
CA ALA A 509 -8.24 30.43 32.57
C ALA A 509 -8.87 31.18 31.37
N GLY A 510 -10.20 31.16 31.23
CA GLY A 510 -10.92 31.83 30.16
C GLY A 510 -10.77 31.19 28.78
N LEU A 511 -10.46 29.89 28.68
CA LEU A 511 -10.33 29.16 27.42
C LEU A 511 -11.70 28.74 26.85
N ALA A 512 -11.77 28.62 25.53
CA ALA A 512 -12.81 27.83 24.89
C ALA A 512 -12.38 26.37 24.82
N MET A 513 -13.28 25.44 25.11
CA MET A 513 -13.03 24.01 24.99
C MET A 513 -14.17 23.32 24.25
N VAL A 514 -13.81 22.51 23.27
CA VAL A 514 -14.73 21.68 22.50
C VAL A 514 -14.39 20.19 22.64
N PHE A 515 -15.43 19.38 22.83
CA PHE A 515 -15.34 17.93 22.88
C PHE A 515 -15.75 17.30 21.55
N THR A 516 -14.97 16.31 21.11
CA THR A 516 -15.19 15.58 19.87
C THR A 516 -15.89 14.23 20.09
N GLY A 517 -15.80 13.65 21.29
CA GLY A 517 -16.22 12.27 21.55
C GLY A 517 -15.40 11.19 20.82
N MET A 518 -14.34 11.59 20.10
CA MET A 518 -13.54 10.71 19.24
C MET A 518 -12.07 10.78 19.67
N ARG A 519 -11.40 9.63 19.82
CA ARG A 519 -9.99 9.54 20.22
C ARG A 519 -9.13 8.97 19.08
N HIS A 520 -7.98 9.57 18.81
CA HIS A 520 -7.06 9.16 17.75
C HIS A 520 -5.69 8.71 18.30
N PHE A 521 -5.68 7.60 19.05
CA PHE A 521 -4.40 7.04 19.48
C PHE A 521 -3.62 6.40 18.34
N ARG A 522 -2.32 6.69 18.28
CA ARG A 522 -1.39 6.16 17.30
C ARG A 522 -0.07 5.77 17.95
N HIS A 523 0.31 4.51 17.82
CA HIS A 523 1.55 3.96 18.37
C HIS A 523 2.55 3.63 17.26
#